data_AF-A0A952NTH6-F1
#
_entry.id   AF-A0A952NTH6-F1
#
_cell.length_a   1.000
_cell.length_b   1.000
_cell.length_c   1.000
_cell.angle_alpha   90.00
_cell.angle_beta   90.00
_cell.angle_gamma   90.00
#
_symmetry.space_group_name_H-M   'P 1'
#
loop_
_entity.id
_entity.type
_entity.pdbx_description
1 polymer ?
#
loop_
_entity_poly.entity_id
_entity_poly.type
_entity_poly.pdbx_seq_one_letter_code
_entity_poly.pdbx_strand_id
1 'polypeptide(L)'
;MKKVGILGLWLAVLLLGAVGIWWFTQDRFMVDSEVARELAPMESPANARAAVTQALRAPGAVPTILLWGQFPDDREALDILNSMWESRDEAGLRWDEIWLDEGFHNLLPGRAVYLRGADVPLAKELEALRAEGRSVLILTAPIFAATALKGSPAAGLARLNVPFQSVLWLEGPRRREDEKNVRPPCQLPHVDLQGTGALGCRVLQSARGEYRRNFKTGERLMQIERLNANDLLVWRATEP
;
A
#
# COMPACT_ATOMS: atom_id res chain seq x y z
N MET A 1 -40.58 31.74 -41.48
CA MET A 1 -40.12 30.33 -41.54
C MET A 1 -38.79 30.21 -40.80
N LYS A 2 -38.78 29.78 -39.53
CA LYS A 2 -37.54 29.55 -38.76
C LYS A 2 -37.25 28.04 -38.70
N LYS A 3 -36.47 27.53 -39.66
CA LYS A 3 -35.85 26.20 -39.60
C LYS A 3 -34.51 26.30 -38.87
N VAL A 4 -34.55 26.65 -37.59
CA VAL A 4 -33.39 26.57 -36.69
C VAL A 4 -33.92 25.92 -35.43
N GLY A 5 -33.60 24.65 -35.18
CA GLY A 5 -34.06 24.00 -33.96
C GLY A 5 -33.67 22.55 -33.83
N ILE A 6 -33.62 21.78 -34.92
CA ILE A 6 -33.41 20.33 -34.80
C ILE A 6 -31.92 19.98 -34.91
N LEU A 7 -31.18 20.56 -35.86
CA LEU A 7 -29.77 20.22 -36.06
C LEU A 7 -28.86 20.61 -34.87
N GLY A 8 -29.13 21.77 -34.25
CA GLY A 8 -28.36 22.24 -33.09
C GLY A 8 -28.59 21.40 -31.83
N LEU A 9 -29.80 20.83 -31.66
CA LEU A 9 -30.13 19.99 -30.52
C LEU A 9 -29.37 18.64 -30.57
N TRP A 10 -29.30 18.04 -31.76
CA TRP A 10 -28.54 16.79 -31.96
C TRP A 10 -27.04 16.97 -31.77
N LEU A 11 -26.48 18.11 -32.18
CA LEU A 11 -25.06 18.42 -31.96
C LEU A 11 -24.74 18.59 -30.46
N ALA A 12 -25.62 19.24 -29.70
CA ALA A 12 -25.45 19.41 -28.26
C ALA A 12 -25.51 18.07 -27.50
N VAL A 13 -26.42 17.18 -27.88
CA VAL A 13 -26.54 15.83 -27.27
C VAL A 13 -25.31 14.97 -27.58
N LEU A 14 -24.78 15.03 -28.81
CA LEU A 14 -23.56 14.30 -29.17
C LEU A 14 -22.33 14.84 -28.43
N LEU A 15 -22.22 16.16 -28.26
CA LEU A 15 -21.15 16.78 -27.47
C LEU A 15 -21.24 16.38 -25.99
N LEU A 16 -22.43 16.39 -25.39
CA LEU A 16 -22.62 15.94 -24.01
C LEU A 16 -22.34 14.45 -23.83
N GLY A 17 -22.73 13.62 -24.80
CA GLY A 17 -22.41 12.19 -24.80
C GLY A 17 -20.91 11.93 -24.93
N ALA A 18 -20.21 12.65 -25.81
CA ALA A 18 -18.78 12.54 -25.99
C ALA A 18 -18.00 13.02 -24.76
N VAL A 19 -18.42 14.13 -24.12
CA VAL A 19 -17.84 14.61 -22.87
C VAL A 19 -18.10 13.60 -21.74
N GLY A 20 -19.31 13.05 -21.63
CA GLY A 20 -19.64 12.03 -20.64
C GLY A 20 -18.83 10.75 -20.81
N ILE A 21 -18.66 10.26 -22.04
CA ILE A 21 -17.81 9.10 -22.35
C ILE A 21 -16.35 9.43 -22.06
N TRP A 22 -15.86 10.61 -22.45
CA TRP A 22 -14.49 11.04 -22.20
C TRP A 22 -14.18 11.12 -20.70
N TRP A 23 -15.08 11.71 -19.90
CA TRP A 23 -14.98 11.75 -18.44
C TRP A 23 -15.01 10.34 -17.82
N PHE A 24 -15.90 9.48 -18.29
CA PHE A 24 -16.00 8.08 -17.84
C PHE A 24 -14.79 7.23 -18.26
N THR A 25 -14.09 7.61 -19.34
CA THR A 25 -12.83 6.96 -19.75
C THR A 25 -11.60 7.51 -19.04
N GLN A 26 -11.60 8.78 -18.58
CA GLN A 26 -10.50 9.31 -17.77
C GLN A 26 -10.45 8.69 -16.37
N ASP A 27 -11.59 8.33 -15.78
CA ASP A 27 -11.64 7.59 -14.51
C ASP A 27 -11.12 6.13 -14.63
N ARG A 28 -10.90 5.64 -15.85
CA ARG A 28 -10.22 4.35 -16.06
C ARG A 28 -8.71 4.54 -16.07
N PHE A 29 -8.14 4.54 -14.87
CA PHE A 29 -6.80 4.01 -14.60
C PHE A 29 -5.64 4.68 -15.36
N MET A 30 -5.58 6.02 -15.39
CA MET A 30 -4.26 6.65 -15.31
C MET A 30 -3.94 6.84 -13.83
N VAL A 31 -3.32 5.82 -13.24
CA VAL A 31 -2.61 6.05 -12.00
C VAL A 31 -1.33 6.77 -12.39
N ASP A 32 -1.40 8.10 -12.45
CA ASP A 32 -0.21 8.94 -12.52
C ASP A 32 0.63 8.62 -11.28
N SER A 33 1.66 7.79 -11.48
CA SER A 33 2.70 7.58 -10.48
C SER A 33 3.57 8.83 -10.48
N GLU A 34 3.13 9.90 -9.83
CA GLU A 34 4.02 10.98 -9.47
C GLU A 34 5.01 10.49 -8.40
N VAL A 35 6.23 10.24 -8.88
CA VAL A 35 7.50 10.51 -8.21
C VAL A 35 8.17 9.39 -7.38
N ALA A 36 9.45 9.22 -7.76
CA ALA A 36 10.62 8.66 -7.06
C ALA A 36 10.67 7.14 -6.80
N ARG A 37 11.16 6.43 -7.83
CA ARG A 37 11.89 5.17 -7.67
C ARG A 37 13.23 5.45 -6.98
N GLU A 38 13.34 5.17 -5.69
CA GLU A 38 14.65 4.93 -5.06
C GLU A 38 14.81 3.41 -4.93
N LEU A 39 15.43 2.81 -5.94
CA LEU A 39 15.68 1.37 -6.01
C LEU A 39 16.86 1.03 -5.07
N ALA A 40 16.57 0.51 -3.88
CA ALA A 40 17.61 -0.01 -2.99
C ALA A 40 17.68 -1.55 -3.14
N PRO A 41 18.70 -2.12 -3.81
CA PRO A 41 18.89 -3.57 -3.82
C PRO A 41 19.16 -4.08 -2.41
N MET A 42 18.65 -5.27 -2.12
CA MET A 42 18.58 -5.79 -0.75
C MET A 42 19.46 -7.00 -0.57
N GLU A 43 20.74 -6.75 -0.31
CA GLU A 43 21.71 -7.82 -0.05
C GLU A 43 21.54 -8.45 1.35
N SER A 44 20.84 -7.79 2.31
CA SER A 44 20.64 -8.30 3.68
C SER A 44 19.41 -7.70 4.40
N PRO A 45 18.90 -8.35 5.49
CA PRO A 45 17.85 -7.78 6.35
C PRO A 45 18.21 -6.42 6.97
N ALA A 46 19.49 -6.18 7.27
CA ALA A 46 19.96 -4.90 7.79
C ALA A 46 19.80 -3.77 6.75
N ASN A 47 20.08 -4.08 5.48
CA ASN A 47 19.87 -3.15 4.37
C ASN A 47 18.38 -2.89 4.16
N ALA A 48 17.54 -3.92 4.30
CA ALA A 48 16.08 -3.82 4.28
C ALA A 48 15.57 -2.79 5.30
N ARG A 49 15.97 -3.00 6.56
CA ARG A 49 15.64 -2.14 7.70
C ARG A 49 16.04 -0.69 7.43
N ALA A 50 17.28 -0.48 6.97
CA ALA A 50 17.80 0.85 6.69
C ALA A 50 17.00 1.55 5.58
N ALA A 51 16.73 0.85 4.48
CA ALA A 51 15.98 1.39 3.35
C ALA A 51 14.53 1.73 3.72
N VAL A 52 13.84 0.86 4.46
CA VAL A 52 12.46 1.12 4.92
C VAL A 52 12.44 2.28 5.91
N THR A 53 13.38 2.33 6.85
CA THR A 53 13.52 3.44 7.81
C THR A 53 13.76 4.76 7.08
N GLN A 54 14.61 4.77 6.05
CA GLN A 54 14.86 5.95 5.22
C GLN A 54 13.59 6.37 4.46
N ALA A 55 12.86 5.42 3.86
CA ALA A 55 11.62 5.70 3.13
C ALA A 55 10.50 6.25 4.04
N LEU A 56 10.41 5.79 5.28
CA LEU A 56 9.48 6.32 6.30
C LEU A 56 9.84 7.75 6.74
N ARG A 57 11.08 8.18 6.57
CA ARG A 57 11.54 9.53 6.93
C ARG A 57 11.41 10.55 5.79
N ALA A 58 11.29 10.08 4.55
CA ALA A 58 11.22 10.93 3.37
C ALA A 58 9.76 11.26 2.96
N PRO A 59 9.35 12.53 2.72
CA PRO A 59 10.00 13.82 2.94
C PRO A 59 9.34 14.62 4.10
N GLY A 60 9.64 14.25 5.35
CA GLY A 60 9.28 15.02 6.55
C GLY A 60 8.46 14.24 7.59
N ALA A 61 8.75 14.55 8.87
CA ALA A 61 8.22 14.01 10.13
C ALA A 61 7.91 12.51 10.16
N VAL A 62 8.57 11.80 11.09
CA VAL A 62 8.27 10.39 11.38
C VAL A 62 6.77 10.22 11.65
N PRO A 63 6.09 9.28 10.98
CA PRO A 63 4.65 9.16 11.10
C PRO A 63 4.27 8.78 12.54
N THR A 64 3.42 9.59 13.16
CA THR A 64 2.82 9.28 14.47
C THR A 64 1.97 8.01 14.38
N ILE A 65 1.34 7.74 13.24
CA ILE A 65 0.52 6.56 13.00
C ILE A 65 1.10 5.82 11.79
N LEU A 66 1.54 4.59 12.00
CA LEU A 66 2.03 3.70 10.94
C LEU A 66 1.13 2.46 10.82
N LEU A 67 0.59 2.22 9.63
CA LEU A 67 -0.06 0.96 9.28
C LEU A 67 0.95 0.06 8.58
N TRP A 68 1.36 -1.02 9.24
CA TRP A 68 2.27 -2.02 8.69
C TRP A 68 1.48 -3.22 8.18
N GLY A 69 1.28 -3.26 6.87
CA GLY A 69 0.58 -4.30 6.13
C GLY A 69 1.50 -5.43 5.71
N GLN A 70 1.41 -6.61 6.33
CA GLN A 70 2.18 -7.79 5.94
C GLN A 70 1.33 -9.05 6.09
N PHE A 71 1.80 -10.21 5.62
CA PHE A 71 1.17 -11.48 5.96
C PHE A 71 1.71 -12.04 7.30
N PRO A 72 0.88 -12.70 8.13
CA PRO A 72 1.34 -13.25 9.42
C PRO A 72 2.41 -14.35 9.30
N ASP A 73 2.44 -15.06 8.18
CA ASP A 73 3.41 -16.12 7.87
C ASP A 73 4.75 -15.60 7.32
N ASP A 74 4.85 -14.29 7.02
CA ASP A 74 6.08 -13.67 6.53
C ASP A 74 7.05 -13.37 7.70
N ARG A 75 7.87 -14.37 8.04
CA ARG A 75 8.88 -14.25 9.11
C ARG A 75 9.93 -13.19 8.84
N GLU A 76 10.35 -13.00 7.60
CA GLU A 76 11.37 -12.01 7.26
C GLU A 76 10.84 -10.59 7.50
N ALA A 77 9.59 -10.32 7.13
CA ALA A 77 8.92 -9.05 7.44
C ALA A 77 8.85 -8.80 8.96
N LEU A 78 8.52 -9.83 9.74
CA LEU A 78 8.49 -9.75 11.21
C LEU A 78 9.88 -9.48 11.80
N ASP A 79 10.91 -10.17 11.32
CA ASP A 79 12.29 -9.98 11.79
C ASP A 79 12.77 -8.55 11.52
N ILE A 80 12.45 -8.02 10.33
CA ILE A 80 12.77 -6.64 9.96
C ILE A 80 12.00 -5.66 10.85
N LEU A 81 10.70 -5.86 11.04
CA LEU A 81 9.89 -5.01 11.91
C LEU A 81 10.36 -5.04 13.37
N ASN A 82 10.70 -6.22 13.89
CA ASN A 82 11.27 -6.39 15.23
C ASN A 82 12.60 -5.65 15.35
N SER A 83 13.47 -5.78 14.36
CA SER A 83 14.75 -5.06 14.35
C SER A 83 14.55 -3.53 14.27
N MET A 84 13.51 -3.05 13.56
CA MET A 84 13.13 -1.63 13.54
C MET A 84 12.60 -1.19 14.90
N TRP A 85 11.80 -2.02 15.56
CA TRP A 85 11.25 -1.77 16.88
C TRP A 85 12.35 -1.71 17.95
N GLU A 86 13.32 -2.61 17.91
CA GLU A 86 14.46 -2.62 18.82
C GLU A 86 15.35 -1.39 18.65
N SER A 87 15.62 -0.98 17.40
CA SER A 87 16.43 0.21 17.09
C SER A 87 15.61 1.49 16.91
N ARG A 88 14.37 1.53 17.42
CA ARG A 88 13.39 2.56 17.05
C ARG A 88 13.84 3.96 17.48
N ASP A 89 14.38 4.09 18.69
CA ASP A 89 14.87 5.37 19.23
C ASP A 89 16.07 5.90 18.43
N GLU A 90 17.02 5.03 18.07
CA GLU A 90 18.18 5.37 17.22
C GLU A 90 17.73 5.75 15.80
N ALA A 91 16.75 5.04 15.27
CA ALA A 91 16.10 5.28 14.00
C ALA A 91 15.13 6.46 14.04
N GLY A 92 14.98 7.17 15.16
CA GLY A 92 14.00 8.24 15.38
C GLY A 92 12.56 7.81 15.10
N LEU A 93 12.30 6.52 14.96
CA LEU A 93 10.98 5.92 14.82
C LEU A 93 10.48 5.70 16.25
N ARG A 94 9.56 6.52 16.73
CA ARG A 94 9.00 6.31 18.07
C ARG A 94 7.55 5.90 17.92
N TRP A 95 7.21 4.72 18.41
CA TRP A 95 5.84 4.22 18.57
C TRP A 95 5.65 3.85 20.05
N ASP A 96 4.68 4.48 20.70
CA ASP A 96 4.38 4.24 22.11
C ASP A 96 3.44 3.03 22.29
N GLU A 97 2.67 2.67 21.24
CA GLU A 97 1.77 1.52 21.23
C GLU A 97 1.95 0.64 19.99
N ILE A 98 1.74 -0.67 20.17
CA ILE A 98 1.59 -1.65 19.10
C ILE A 98 0.15 -2.16 19.12
N TRP A 99 -0.55 -2.01 18.01
CA TRP A 99 -1.89 -2.53 17.79
C TRP A 99 -1.81 -3.67 16.77
N LEU A 100 -2.50 -4.77 17.04
CA LEU A 100 -2.42 -6.00 16.28
C LEU A 100 -3.81 -6.34 15.75
N ASP A 101 -3.93 -6.52 14.45
CA ASP A 101 -5.15 -7.04 13.82
C ASP A 101 -5.28 -8.56 13.98
N GLU A 102 -6.44 -9.09 13.60
CA GLU A 102 -6.74 -10.51 13.61
C GLU A 102 -5.67 -11.29 12.82
N GLY A 103 -5.00 -12.24 13.49
CA GLY A 103 -3.90 -13.03 12.93
C GLY A 103 -2.50 -12.66 13.44
N PHE A 104 -2.33 -11.50 14.06
CA PHE A 104 -1.03 -11.05 14.60
C PHE A 104 -0.90 -11.18 16.12
N HIS A 105 -1.99 -11.38 16.86
CA HIS A 105 -1.99 -11.38 18.34
C HIS A 105 -1.03 -12.38 19.00
N ASN A 106 -0.70 -13.48 18.32
CA ASN A 106 0.20 -14.51 18.84
C ASN A 106 1.65 -14.30 18.41
N LEU A 107 1.92 -13.31 17.55
CA LEU A 107 3.24 -13.08 16.95
C LEU A 107 4.03 -12.01 17.70
N LEU A 108 3.36 -11.02 18.27
CA LEU A 108 3.98 -9.91 18.99
C LEU A 108 3.15 -9.51 20.22
N PRO A 109 3.78 -8.94 21.26
CA PRO A 109 3.04 -8.28 22.34
C PRO A 109 2.42 -6.98 21.81
N GLY A 110 1.11 -6.82 22.02
CA GLY A 110 0.41 -5.62 21.60
C GLY A 110 -1.07 -5.67 21.94
N ARG A 111 -1.75 -4.53 21.75
CA ARG A 111 -3.20 -4.43 21.94
C ARG A 111 -3.92 -5.02 20.75
N ALA A 112 -4.89 -5.90 21.01
CA ALA A 112 -5.77 -6.40 19.97
C ALA A 112 -6.70 -5.30 19.44
N VAL A 113 -6.80 -5.19 18.11
CA VAL A 113 -7.74 -4.32 17.42
C VAL A 113 -8.45 -5.09 16.31
N TYR A 114 -9.68 -4.72 15.99
CA TYR A 114 -10.43 -5.28 14.87
C TYR A 114 -10.65 -4.20 13.82
N LEU A 115 -9.97 -4.29 12.68
CA LEU A 115 -9.96 -3.19 11.71
C LEU A 115 -11.12 -3.26 10.72
N ARG A 116 -11.70 -4.44 10.48
CA ARG A 116 -12.72 -4.64 9.44
C ARG A 116 -14.00 -3.85 9.78
N GLY A 117 -14.31 -2.86 8.94
CA GLY A 117 -15.51 -2.04 9.09
C GLY A 117 -15.47 -1.08 10.29
N ALA A 118 -14.30 -0.88 10.90
CA ALA A 118 -14.12 -0.05 12.08
C ALA A 118 -13.48 1.32 11.75
N ASP A 119 -13.61 1.82 10.52
CA ASP A 119 -12.90 3.03 10.07
C ASP A 119 -13.22 4.28 10.92
N VAL A 120 -14.50 4.54 11.20
CA VAL A 120 -14.91 5.70 12.03
C VAL A 120 -14.48 5.56 13.50
N PRO A 121 -14.75 4.44 14.21
CA PRO A 121 -14.24 4.25 15.57
C PRO A 121 -12.71 4.31 15.65
N LEU A 122 -12.01 3.68 14.71
CA LEU A 122 -10.56 3.67 14.64
C LEU A 122 -10.00 5.07 14.45
N ALA A 123 -10.55 5.85 13.52
CA ALA A 123 -10.13 7.23 13.28
C ALA A 123 -10.23 8.08 14.55
N LYS A 124 -11.35 7.99 15.27
CA LYS A 124 -11.57 8.74 16.52
C LYS A 124 -10.53 8.38 17.58
N GLU A 125 -10.19 7.10 17.71
CA GLU A 125 -9.20 6.65 18.69
C GLU A 125 -7.78 7.09 18.33
N LEU A 126 -7.43 6.99 17.04
CA LEU A 126 -6.13 7.45 16.53
C LEU A 126 -5.96 8.97 16.67
N GLU A 127 -7.02 9.74 16.45
CA GLU A 127 -7.00 11.18 16.68
C GLU A 127 -6.82 11.54 18.16
N ALA A 128 -7.44 10.79 19.08
CA ALA A 128 -7.27 10.99 20.51
C ALA A 128 -5.81 10.72 20.94
N LEU A 129 -5.22 9.61 20.50
CA LEU A 129 -3.81 9.31 20.74
C LEU A 129 -2.88 10.40 20.18
N ARG A 130 -3.16 10.85 18.96
CA ARG A 130 -2.38 11.93 18.34
C ARG A 130 -2.49 13.23 19.11
N ALA A 131 -3.66 13.58 19.64
CA ALA A 131 -3.86 14.76 20.46
C ALA A 131 -3.08 14.68 21.80
N GLU A 132 -2.85 13.48 22.30
CA GLU A 132 -1.98 13.20 23.45
C GLU A 132 -0.48 13.18 23.09
N GLY A 133 -0.13 13.36 21.81
CA GLY A 133 1.25 13.28 21.33
C GLY A 133 1.80 11.86 21.28
N ARG A 134 0.93 10.85 21.31
CA ARG A 134 1.30 9.43 21.31
C ARG A 134 1.30 8.87 19.91
N SER A 135 2.24 7.97 19.65
CA SER A 135 2.39 7.31 18.37
C SER A 135 2.06 5.82 18.43
N VAL A 136 1.59 5.28 17.31
CA VAL A 136 1.09 3.91 17.23
C VAL A 136 1.54 3.22 15.94
N LEU A 137 1.96 1.98 16.10
CA LEU A 137 2.22 1.03 15.03
C LEU A 137 1.06 0.03 14.99
N ILE A 138 0.38 -0.07 13.84
CA ILE A 138 -0.74 -1.01 13.64
C ILE A 138 -0.28 -2.10 12.67
N LEU A 139 -0.17 -3.34 13.11
CA LEU A 139 0.11 -4.48 12.24
C LEU A 139 -1.19 -5.07 11.71
N THR A 140 -1.26 -5.25 10.40
CA THR A 140 -2.44 -5.79 9.72
C THR A 140 -2.08 -6.47 8.41
N ALA A 141 -3.05 -7.06 7.74
CA ALA A 141 -2.89 -7.58 6.39
C ALA A 141 -2.64 -6.44 5.37
N PRO A 142 -1.89 -6.68 4.27
CA PRO A 142 -1.59 -5.64 3.28
C PRO A 142 -2.85 -5.03 2.68
N ILE A 143 -3.90 -5.83 2.53
CA ILE A 143 -5.18 -5.38 1.98
C ILE A 143 -5.91 -4.37 2.87
N PHE A 144 -5.62 -4.34 4.17
CA PHE A 144 -6.23 -3.40 5.10
C PHE A 144 -5.38 -2.13 5.29
N ALA A 145 -4.07 -2.24 5.09
CA ALA A 145 -3.13 -1.11 5.11
C ALA A 145 -3.14 -0.26 3.82
N ALA A 146 -3.59 -0.81 2.69
CA ALA A 146 -3.52 -0.11 1.40
C ALA A 146 -4.64 0.91 1.21
N THR A 147 -4.29 2.19 1.01
CA THR A 147 -5.28 3.25 0.68
C THR A 147 -5.84 3.09 -0.73
N ALA A 148 -5.12 2.42 -1.62
CA ALA A 148 -5.58 2.11 -2.97
C ALA A 148 -6.79 1.16 -3.01
N LEU A 149 -7.08 0.44 -1.91
CA LEU A 149 -8.16 -0.55 -1.86
C LEU A 149 -9.44 0.03 -1.29
N LYS A 150 -10.52 -0.02 -2.08
CA LYS A 150 -11.83 0.49 -1.67
C LYS A 150 -12.37 -0.32 -0.50
N GLY A 151 -12.73 0.37 0.58
CA GLY A 151 -13.26 -0.24 1.79
C GLY A 151 -12.19 -0.80 2.74
N SER A 152 -10.89 -0.62 2.44
CA SER A 152 -9.85 -0.87 3.43
C SER A 152 -9.94 0.15 4.58
N PRO A 153 -9.53 -0.23 5.80
CA PRO A 153 -9.39 0.69 6.92
C PRO A 153 -8.52 1.89 6.57
N ALA A 154 -7.39 1.68 5.89
CA ALA A 154 -6.52 2.77 5.44
C ALA A 154 -7.24 3.75 4.50
N ALA A 155 -8.02 3.27 3.53
CA ALA A 155 -8.83 4.14 2.67
C ALA A 155 -9.90 4.90 3.48
N GLY A 156 -10.48 4.26 4.50
CA GLY A 156 -11.36 4.91 5.48
C GLY A 156 -10.68 6.06 6.22
N LEU A 157 -9.52 5.80 6.82
CA LEU A 157 -8.71 6.80 7.53
C LEU A 157 -8.31 7.98 6.62
N ALA A 158 -7.92 7.68 5.37
CA ALA A 158 -7.56 8.71 4.39
C ALA A 158 -8.75 9.61 4.06
N ARG A 159 -9.96 9.04 3.87
CA ARG A 159 -11.20 9.83 3.66
C ARG A 159 -11.57 10.70 4.85
N LEU A 160 -11.23 10.26 6.06
CA LEU A 160 -11.45 10.99 7.30
C LEU A 160 -10.33 11.99 7.61
N ASN A 161 -9.34 12.15 6.72
CA ASN A 161 -8.18 13.04 6.88
C ASN A 161 -7.33 12.74 8.13
N VAL A 162 -7.33 11.48 8.59
CA VAL A 162 -6.40 11.06 9.64
C VAL A 162 -4.99 11.01 9.03
N PRO A 163 -3.98 11.67 9.62
CA PRO A 163 -2.62 11.62 9.11
C PRO A 163 -1.96 10.29 9.51
N PHE A 164 -1.60 9.47 8.53
CA PHE A 164 -0.88 8.22 8.74
C PHE A 164 0.02 7.91 7.55
N GLN A 165 0.93 6.97 7.73
CA GLN A 165 1.66 6.32 6.65
C GLN A 165 1.34 4.83 6.65
N SER A 166 1.32 4.21 5.48
CA SER A 166 1.16 2.76 5.33
C SER A 166 2.39 2.15 4.65
N VAL A 167 2.76 0.96 5.09
CA VAL A 167 3.76 0.11 4.43
C VAL A 167 3.06 -1.16 4.00
N LEU A 168 3.17 -1.50 2.72
CA LEU A 168 2.57 -2.69 2.12
C LEU A 168 3.71 -3.66 1.80
N TRP A 169 3.94 -4.61 2.70
CA TRP A 169 4.92 -5.68 2.54
C TRP A 169 4.35 -6.83 1.74
N LEU A 170 4.84 -7.03 0.52
CA LEU A 170 4.31 -8.01 -0.42
C LEU A 170 5.43 -8.86 -1.04
N GLU A 171 5.08 -10.09 -1.43
CA GLU A 171 5.98 -10.96 -2.16
C GLU A 171 5.76 -10.77 -3.67
N GLY A 172 6.83 -10.36 -4.35
CA GLY A 172 6.86 -10.24 -5.80
C GLY A 172 7.24 -11.57 -6.46
N PRO A 173 6.68 -11.88 -7.63
CA PRO A 173 7.10 -13.05 -8.41
C PRO A 173 8.54 -12.91 -8.87
N ARG A 174 9.30 -14.01 -8.86
CA ARG A 174 10.72 -14.04 -9.28
C ARG A 174 10.84 -14.26 -10.78
N ARG A 175 10.01 -15.17 -11.28
CA ARG A 175 9.95 -15.59 -12.67
C ARG A 175 8.53 -15.43 -13.19
N ARG A 176 8.40 -15.45 -14.51
CA ARG A 176 7.09 -15.41 -15.18
C ARG A 176 6.17 -16.56 -14.74
N GLU A 177 6.71 -17.75 -14.46
CA GLU A 177 5.92 -18.89 -13.96
C GLU A 177 5.34 -18.68 -12.55
N ASP A 178 5.93 -17.79 -11.75
CA ASP A 178 5.50 -17.48 -10.39
C ASP A 178 4.42 -16.40 -10.33
N GLU A 179 4.14 -15.70 -11.43
CA GLU A 179 3.15 -14.62 -11.49
C GLU A 179 1.76 -15.05 -11.00
N LYS A 180 1.42 -16.32 -11.16
CA LYS A 180 0.15 -16.90 -10.68
C LYS A 180 0.04 -16.99 -9.16
N ASN A 181 1.16 -16.90 -8.45
CA ASN A 181 1.24 -17.02 -6.99
C ASN A 181 1.30 -15.65 -6.30
N VAL A 182 1.27 -14.53 -7.04
CA VAL A 182 1.34 -13.20 -6.46
C VAL A 182 0.14 -12.95 -5.54
N ARG A 183 0.40 -12.34 -4.38
CA ARG A 183 -0.62 -12.02 -3.37
C ARG A 183 -0.62 -10.50 -3.13
N PRO A 184 -1.75 -9.79 -3.33
CA PRO A 184 -3.01 -10.27 -3.90
C PRO A 184 -2.87 -10.62 -5.39
N PRO A 185 -3.76 -11.49 -5.94
CA PRO A 185 -3.70 -11.88 -7.35
C PRO A 185 -4.03 -10.70 -8.27
N CYS A 186 -3.27 -10.54 -9.36
CA CYS A 186 -3.54 -9.51 -10.38
C CYS A 186 -4.84 -9.77 -11.15
N GLN A 187 -5.13 -11.03 -11.48
CA GLN A 187 -6.37 -11.42 -12.17
C GLN A 187 -7.34 -12.06 -11.20
N LEU A 188 -8.56 -11.51 -11.14
CA LEU A 188 -9.64 -12.02 -10.32
C LEU A 188 -10.68 -12.75 -11.18
N PRO A 189 -11.35 -13.79 -10.66
CA PRO A 189 -12.40 -14.51 -11.39
C PRO A 189 -13.68 -13.69 -11.59
N HIS A 190 -13.82 -12.57 -10.88
CA HIS A 190 -15.00 -11.70 -10.87
C HIS A 190 -14.59 -10.23 -10.95
N VAL A 191 -15.57 -9.33 -11.05
CA VAL A 191 -15.34 -7.88 -11.07
C VAL A 191 -14.62 -7.42 -9.81
N ASP A 192 -13.50 -6.70 -9.99
CA ASP A 192 -12.69 -6.16 -8.90
C ASP A 192 -13.36 -4.94 -8.25
N LEU A 193 -14.31 -5.18 -7.36
CA LEU A 193 -15.02 -4.10 -6.66
C LEU A 193 -14.13 -3.38 -5.63
N GLN A 194 -13.10 -4.06 -5.12
CA GLN A 194 -12.27 -3.58 -4.01
C GLN A 194 -10.91 -3.02 -4.47
N GLY A 195 -10.52 -3.22 -5.73
CA GLY A 195 -9.21 -2.79 -6.26
C GLY A 195 -8.08 -3.77 -5.96
N THR A 196 -8.38 -4.95 -5.43
CA THR A 196 -7.38 -5.96 -5.02
C THR A 196 -6.59 -6.50 -6.20
N GLY A 197 -7.23 -6.64 -7.36
CA GLY A 197 -6.59 -7.02 -8.61
C GLY A 197 -5.64 -5.94 -9.11
N ALA A 198 -6.05 -4.67 -9.01
CA ALA A 198 -5.20 -3.54 -9.38
C ALA A 198 -3.90 -3.49 -8.55
N LEU A 199 -3.98 -3.72 -7.23
CA LEU A 199 -2.79 -3.80 -6.37
C LEU A 199 -1.89 -4.97 -6.78
N GLY A 200 -2.46 -6.16 -7.01
CA GLY A 200 -1.72 -7.33 -7.46
C GLY A 200 -1.01 -7.11 -8.80
N CYS A 201 -1.69 -6.46 -9.75
CA CYS A 201 -1.10 -6.10 -11.04
C CYS A 201 0.03 -5.09 -10.91
N ARG A 202 -0.04 -4.16 -9.95
CA ARG A 202 1.04 -3.22 -9.68
C ARG A 202 2.29 -3.93 -9.17
N VAL A 203 2.15 -4.80 -8.17
CA VAL A 203 3.26 -5.64 -7.67
C VAL A 203 3.91 -6.41 -8.82
N LEU A 204 3.08 -7.02 -9.66
CA LEU A 204 3.52 -7.81 -10.81
C LEU A 204 4.25 -6.94 -11.85
N GLN A 205 3.73 -5.75 -12.18
CA GLN A 205 4.39 -4.81 -13.09
C GLN A 205 5.74 -4.33 -12.56
N SER A 206 5.84 -4.00 -11.26
CA SER A 206 7.10 -3.63 -10.62
C SER A 206 8.10 -4.80 -10.65
N ALA A 207 7.66 -6.02 -10.32
CA ALA A 207 8.50 -7.21 -10.35
C ALA A 207 8.98 -7.60 -11.77
N ARG A 208 8.12 -7.47 -12.79
CA ARG A 208 8.47 -7.77 -14.20
C ARG A 208 9.62 -6.93 -14.72
N GLY A 209 9.81 -5.72 -14.20
CA GLY A 209 10.97 -4.88 -14.53
C GLY A 209 12.30 -5.55 -14.20
N GLU A 210 12.29 -6.47 -13.22
CA GLU A 210 13.46 -7.11 -12.65
C GLU A 210 13.74 -8.51 -13.21
N TYR A 211 12.81 -9.11 -13.97
CA TYR A 211 12.92 -10.48 -14.52
C TYR A 211 14.12 -10.73 -15.43
N ARG A 212 14.75 -9.67 -15.93
CA ARG A 212 15.92 -9.76 -16.81
C ARG A 212 17.23 -9.90 -16.04
N ARG A 213 17.20 -9.73 -14.72
CA ARG A 213 18.36 -9.94 -13.87
C ARG A 213 18.43 -11.43 -13.55
N ASN A 214 19.49 -12.09 -14.02
CA ASN A 214 19.72 -13.50 -13.74
C ASN A 214 20.07 -13.68 -12.26
N PHE A 215 19.06 -13.88 -11.40
CA PHE A 215 19.26 -14.10 -9.97
C PHE A 215 20.07 -15.36 -9.72
N LYS A 216 21.00 -15.27 -8.77
CA LYS A 216 21.68 -16.43 -8.22
C LYS A 216 20.79 -17.08 -7.16
N THR A 217 20.90 -18.40 -7.00
CA THR A 217 20.29 -19.15 -5.89
C THR A 217 20.57 -18.47 -4.54
N GLY A 218 19.53 -18.28 -3.73
CA GLY A 218 19.60 -17.57 -2.44
C GLY A 218 19.72 -16.05 -2.52
N GLU A 219 19.79 -15.45 -3.72
CA GLU A 219 19.80 -14.00 -3.88
C GLU A 219 18.45 -13.41 -3.50
N ARG A 220 18.49 -12.32 -2.74
CA ARG A 220 17.32 -11.57 -2.29
C ARG A 220 17.27 -10.23 -3.00
N LEU A 221 16.05 -9.86 -3.38
CA LEU A 221 15.72 -8.54 -3.84
C LEU A 221 14.63 -7.95 -2.98
N MET A 222 14.69 -6.64 -2.82
CA MET A 222 13.56 -5.82 -2.41
C MET A 222 13.58 -4.55 -3.23
N GLN A 223 12.40 -4.01 -3.42
CA GLN A 223 12.22 -2.69 -3.97
C GLN A 223 11.15 -1.96 -3.15
N ILE A 224 11.41 -0.68 -2.92
CA ILE A 224 10.49 0.23 -2.25
C ILE A 224 9.98 1.22 -3.29
N GLU A 225 8.67 1.40 -3.33
CA GLU A 225 7.98 2.29 -4.27
C GLU A 225 6.91 3.07 -3.51
N ARG A 226 6.89 4.38 -3.65
CA ARG A 226 5.80 5.20 -3.12
C ARG A 226 4.63 5.13 -4.09
N LEU A 227 3.49 4.60 -3.63
CA LEU A 227 2.30 4.47 -4.46
C LEU A 227 1.47 5.76 -4.48
N ASN A 228 1.45 6.46 -3.35
CA ASN A 228 0.78 7.74 -3.15
C ASN A 228 1.35 8.43 -1.89
N ALA A 229 0.70 9.50 -1.41
CA ALA A 229 1.15 10.24 -0.24
C ALA A 229 1.28 9.37 1.04
N ASN A 230 0.39 8.40 1.23
CA ASN A 230 0.33 7.57 2.43
C ASN A 230 0.97 6.20 2.23
N ASP A 231 0.88 5.62 1.03
CA ASP A 231 1.28 4.22 0.79
C ASP A 231 2.72 4.08 0.28
N LEU A 232 3.52 3.30 1.02
CA LEU A 232 4.78 2.72 0.59
C LEU A 232 4.57 1.24 0.24
N LEU A 233 4.81 0.85 -1.01
CA LEU A 233 4.93 -0.54 -1.42
C LEU A 233 6.35 -1.03 -1.17
N VAL A 234 6.49 -2.09 -0.40
CA VAL A 234 7.73 -2.84 -0.24
C VAL A 234 7.48 -4.22 -0.80
N TRP A 235 8.05 -4.52 -1.97
CA TRP A 235 7.96 -5.86 -2.53
C TRP A 235 9.31 -6.55 -2.48
N ARG A 236 9.32 -7.86 -2.20
CA ARG A 236 10.53 -8.69 -2.13
C ARG A 236 10.45 -9.92 -3.00
N ALA A 237 11.60 -10.44 -3.41
CA ALA A 237 11.75 -11.69 -4.13
C ALA A 237 13.00 -12.43 -3.61
N THR A 238 12.92 -13.74 -3.42
CA THR A 238 14.06 -14.55 -2.95
C THR A 238 14.22 -15.80 -3.79
N GLU A 239 15.34 -15.97 -4.48
CA GLU A 239 15.60 -17.20 -5.21
C GLU A 239 15.79 -18.37 -4.23
N PRO A 240 15.17 -19.54 -4.46
CA PRO A 240 15.15 -20.67 -3.54
C PRO A 240 16.52 -21.33 -3.46
#